data_AF-A0A6B3HQP6-F1
#
_entry.id   AF-A0A6B3HQP6-F1
#
_cell.length_a   1.000
_cell.length_b   1.000
_cell.length_c   1.000
_cell.angle_alpha   90.00
_cell.angle_beta   90.00
_cell.angle_gamma   90.00
#
_symmetry.space_group_name_H-M   'P 1'
#
loop_
_entity.id
_entity.type
_entity.pdbx_description
1 polymer ?
#
loop_
_entity_poly.entity_id
_entity_poly.type
_entity_poly.pdbx_seq_one_letter_code
_entity_poly.pdbx_strand_id
1 'polypeptide(L)'
;IFPIVGTLVMAAGLFLLSRMGPGTGVWVESLYMVVLGLGIGLAMQVLTIAVQNTVEYADLGTATSGVTFFRTLGSAFGTAVFGTIYANALGPNLADGIAQAVAAGGDPAVLARASQSPQALHALPAAQAEPLA
;
A
#
# COMPACT_ATOMS: atom_id res chain seq x y z
N ILE A 1 2.44 -23.53 14.17
CA ILE A 1 3.75 -23.09 13.61
C ILE A 1 3.57 -22.36 12.29
N PHE A 2 2.98 -22.98 11.26
CA PHE A 2 2.72 -22.33 9.96
C PHE A 2 2.01 -20.94 10.01
N PRO A 3 0.98 -20.71 10.86
CA PRO A 3 0.31 -19.40 10.91
C PRO A 3 1.21 -18.30 11.48
N ILE A 4 2.08 -18.69 12.42
CA ILE A 4 3.07 -17.82 13.07
C ILE A 4 4.14 -17.44 12.05
N VAL A 5 4.60 -18.41 11.23
CA VAL A 5 5.57 -18.16 10.16
C VAL A 5 4.97 -17.23 9.09
N GLY A 6 3.73 -17.47 8.66
CA GLY A 6 3.06 -16.60 7.67
C GLY A 6 2.88 -15.16 8.16
N THR A 7 2.47 -14.97 9.42
CA THR A 7 2.35 -13.62 10.02
C THR A 7 3.70 -12.95 10.22
N LEU A 8 4.75 -13.69 10.60
CA LEU A 8 6.12 -13.17 10.69
C LEU A 8 6.65 -12.70 9.32
N VAL A 9 6.43 -13.48 8.27
CA VAL A 9 6.83 -13.11 6.90
C VAL A 9 6.06 -11.89 6.42
N MET A 10 4.75 -11.82 6.71
CA MET A 10 3.93 -10.65 6.36
C MET A 10 4.37 -9.38 7.12
N ALA A 11 4.69 -9.51 8.42
CA ALA A 11 5.22 -8.42 9.22
C ALA A 11 6.59 -7.94 8.70
N ALA A 12 7.47 -8.87 8.31
CA ALA A 12 8.75 -8.54 7.68
C ALA A 12 8.55 -7.81 6.34
N GLY A 13 7.61 -8.26 5.50
CA GLY A 13 7.26 -7.60 4.23
C GLY A 13 6.73 -6.17 4.43
N LEU A 14 5.84 -5.96 5.39
CA LEU A 14 5.34 -4.63 5.76
C LEU A 14 6.45 -3.73 6.31
N PHE A 15 7.37 -4.29 7.11
CA PHE A 15 8.52 -3.55 7.63
C PHE A 15 9.49 -3.14 6.52
N LEU A 16 9.72 -4.00 5.53
CA LEU A 16 10.54 -3.70 4.36
C LEU A 16 9.90 -2.58 3.52
N LEU A 17 8.59 -2.65 3.27
CA LEU A 17 7.83 -1.59 2.59
C LEU A 17 7.86 -0.26 3.35
N SER A 18 7.80 -0.28 4.69
CA SER A 18 7.92 0.93 5.50
C SER A 18 9.29 1.62 5.39
N ARG A 19 10.32 0.93 4.88
CA ARG A 19 11.66 1.50 4.65
C ARG A 19 11.85 1.97 3.20
N MET A 20 10.82 1.89 2.37
CA MET A 20 10.83 2.41 1.00
C MET A 20 10.83 3.93 1.02
N GLY A 21 11.61 4.55 0.13
CA GLY A 21 11.75 6.01 0.05
C GLY A 21 11.91 6.47 -1.40
N PRO A 22 12.02 7.77 -1.66
CA PRO A 22 11.99 8.32 -3.04
C PRO A 22 13.10 7.82 -3.97
N GLY A 23 14.19 7.29 -3.43
CA GLY A 23 15.34 6.78 -4.17
C GLY A 23 15.45 5.25 -4.28
N THR A 24 14.44 4.48 -3.86
CA THR A 24 14.52 3.01 -4.00
C THR A 24 14.45 2.58 -5.47
N GLY A 25 15.40 1.76 -5.91
CA GLY A 25 15.37 1.22 -7.26
C GLY A 25 14.21 0.23 -7.45
N VAL A 26 13.61 0.23 -8.64
CA VAL A 26 12.45 -0.61 -9.03
C VAL A 26 12.64 -2.10 -8.67
N TRP A 27 13.88 -2.60 -8.74
CA TRP A 27 14.23 -3.97 -8.36
C TRP A 27 14.01 -4.27 -6.87
N VAL A 28 14.32 -3.32 -6.00
CA VAL A 28 14.17 -3.47 -4.54
C VAL A 28 12.68 -3.40 -4.16
N GLU A 29 11.92 -2.50 -4.79
CA GLU A 29 10.47 -2.39 -4.58
C GLU A 29 9.75 -3.67 -5.02
N SER A 30 10.12 -4.20 -6.19
CA SER A 30 9.61 -5.47 -6.70
C SER A 30 9.91 -6.62 -5.74
N LEU A 31 11.12 -6.66 -5.16
CA LEU A 31 11.49 -7.66 -4.16
C LEU A 31 10.62 -7.55 -2.90
N TYR A 32 10.35 -6.34 -2.40
CA TYR A 32 9.50 -6.13 -1.23
C TYR A 32 8.05 -6.55 -1.49
N MET A 33 7.52 -6.24 -2.68
CA MET A 33 6.21 -6.71 -3.12
C MET A 33 6.12 -8.23 -3.20
N VAL A 34 7.18 -8.90 -3.67
CA VAL A 34 7.26 -10.38 -3.71
C VAL A 34 7.25 -10.95 -2.29
N VAL A 35 8.04 -10.39 -1.36
CA VAL A 35 8.08 -10.85 0.04
C VAL A 35 6.73 -10.66 0.71
N LEU A 36 6.08 -9.52 0.52
CA LEU A 36 4.73 -9.28 1.03
C LEU A 36 3.73 -10.27 0.43
N GLY A 37 3.75 -10.46 -0.89
CA GLY A 37 2.87 -11.40 -1.60
C GLY A 37 3.02 -12.84 -1.12
N LEU A 38 4.26 -13.28 -0.87
CA LEU A 38 4.54 -14.59 -0.28
C LEU A 38 3.97 -14.70 1.14
N GLY A 39 4.13 -13.68 1.98
CA GLY A 39 3.55 -13.64 3.32
C GLY A 39 2.02 -13.74 3.30
N ILE A 40 1.37 -12.97 2.42
CA ILE A 40 -0.09 -13.02 2.23
C ILE A 40 -0.53 -14.41 1.75
N GLY A 41 0.13 -14.98 0.74
CA GLY A 41 -0.23 -16.30 0.19
C GLY A 41 -0.12 -17.41 1.23
N LEU A 42 0.97 -17.43 1.99
CA LEU A 42 1.17 -18.39 3.08
C LEU A 42 0.13 -18.23 4.19
N ALA A 43 -0.18 -17.00 4.59
CA ALA A 43 -1.18 -16.74 5.63
C ALA A 43 -2.59 -17.19 5.20
N MET A 44 -2.96 -16.95 3.94
CA MET A 44 -4.28 -17.30 3.40
C MET A 44 -4.53 -18.81 3.43
N GLN A 45 -3.61 -19.61 2.88
CA GLN A 45 -3.78 -21.07 2.83
C GLN A 45 -3.80 -21.69 4.22
N VAL A 46 -2.94 -21.20 5.12
CA VAL A 46 -2.83 -21.74 6.48
C VAL A 46 -4.07 -21.45 7.32
N LEU A 47 -4.63 -20.25 7.24
CA LEU A 47 -5.84 -19.90 7.98
C LEU A 47 -7.04 -20.73 7.51
N THR A 48 -7.20 -20.89 6.19
CA THR A 48 -8.26 -21.72 5.62
C THR A 48 -8.14 -23.17 6.08
N ILE A 49 -6.95 -23.77 6.00
CA ILE A 49 -6.70 -25.14 6.45
C ILE A 49 -6.94 -25.28 7.95
N ALA A 50 -6.55 -24.30 8.77
CA ALA A 50 -6.78 -24.34 10.21
C ALA A 50 -8.28 -24.37 10.53
N VAL A 51 -9.07 -23.49 9.92
CA VAL A 51 -10.53 -23.46 10.12
C VAL A 51 -11.18 -24.74 9.62
N GLN A 52 -10.78 -25.21 8.44
CA GLN A 52 -11.29 -26.46 7.85
C GLN A 52 -11.00 -27.69 8.72
N ASN A 53 -9.84 -27.74 9.41
CA ASN A 53 -9.49 -28.83 10.33
C ASN A 53 -10.26 -28.80 11.66
N THR A 54 -10.87 -27.66 12.01
CA THR A 54 -11.60 -27.50 13.29
C THR A 54 -13.10 -27.73 13.19
N VAL A 55 -13.63 -27.92 11.98
CA VAL A 55 -15.07 -28.10 11.72
C VAL A 55 -15.34 -29.48 11.14
N GLU A 56 -16.56 -29.98 11.33
CA GLU A 56 -17.00 -31.20 10.67
C GLU A 56 -17.14 -31.00 9.16
N TYR A 57 -17.02 -32.08 8.38
CA TYR A 57 -17.06 -32.01 6.92
C TYR A 57 -18.37 -31.43 6.37
N ALA A 58 -19.48 -31.62 7.10
CA ALA A 58 -20.78 -31.04 6.75
C ALA A 58 -20.78 -29.50 6.81
N ASP A 59 -19.97 -28.90 7.68
CA ASP A 59 -19.89 -27.45 7.89
C ASP A 59 -18.73 -26.78 7.13
N LEU A 60 -17.96 -27.56 6.36
CA LEU A 60 -16.78 -27.09 5.62
C LEU A 60 -17.11 -25.93 4.67
N GLY A 61 -18.28 -25.97 4.03
CA GLY A 61 -18.78 -24.92 3.15
C GLY A 61 -19.09 -23.62 3.89
N THR A 62 -19.77 -23.72 5.04
CA THR A 62 -20.08 -22.58 5.91
C THR A 62 -18.80 -21.94 6.46
N ALA A 63 -17.86 -22.76 6.92
CA ALA A 63 -16.59 -22.30 7.46
C ALA A 63 -15.72 -21.59 6.41
N THR A 64 -15.62 -22.15 5.21
CA THR A 64 -14.86 -21.55 4.09
C THR A 64 -15.50 -20.23 3.62
N SER A 65 -16.83 -20.18 3.58
CA SER A 65 -17.58 -18.97 3.23
C SER A 65 -17.40 -17.87 4.27
N GLY A 66 -17.40 -18.22 5.57
CA GLY A 66 -17.12 -17.29 6.66
C GLY A 66 -15.71 -16.67 6.55
N VAL A 67 -14.68 -17.49 6.31
CA VAL A 67 -13.31 -17.00 6.09
C VAL A 67 -13.26 -16.03 4.90
N THR A 68 -13.94 -16.37 3.81
CA THR A 68 -13.99 -15.49 2.62
C THR A 68 -14.73 -14.19 2.90
N PHE A 69 -15.84 -14.24 3.64
CA PHE A 69 -16.61 -13.06 4.03
C PHE A 69 -15.77 -12.08 4.86
N PHE A 70 -15.12 -12.56 5.93
CA PHE A 70 -14.26 -11.71 6.76
C PHE A 70 -13.08 -11.12 5.99
N ARG A 71 -12.52 -11.88 5.03
CA ARG A 71 -11.47 -11.39 4.15
C ARG A 71 -11.94 -10.24 3.27
N THR A 72 -13.07 -10.40 2.60
CA THR A 72 -13.64 -9.34 1.75
C THR A 72 -13.97 -8.11 2.58
N LEU A 73 -14.60 -8.32 3.74
CA LEU A 73 -14.93 -7.26 4.68
C LEU A 73 -13.67 -6.51 5.15
N GLY A 74 -12.64 -7.23 5.58
CA GLY A 74 -11.35 -6.65 6.00
C GLY A 74 -10.64 -5.90 4.88
N SER A 75 -10.71 -6.39 3.63
CA SER A 75 -10.14 -5.70 2.47
C SER A 75 -10.82 -4.36 2.21
N ALA A 76 -12.15 -4.31 2.27
CA ALA A 76 -12.92 -3.08 2.08
C ALA A 76 -12.70 -2.07 3.21
N PHE A 77 -12.64 -2.54 4.46
CA PHE A 77 -12.29 -1.69 5.60
C PHE A 77 -10.86 -1.15 5.48
N GLY A 78 -9.90 -2.01 5.12
CA GLY A 78 -8.50 -1.60 4.95
C GLY A 78 -8.36 -0.54 3.87
N THR A 79 -8.95 -0.75 2.68
CA THR A 79 -8.89 0.24 1.59
C THR A 79 -9.56 1.55 1.96
N ALA A 80 -10.67 1.53 2.69
CA ALA A 80 -11.34 2.74 3.17
C ALA A 80 -10.44 3.53 4.13
N VAL A 81 -9.84 2.87 5.13
CA VAL A 81 -8.94 3.51 6.09
C VAL A 81 -7.72 4.10 5.39
N PHE A 82 -7.04 3.33 4.54
CA PHE A 82 -5.90 3.83 3.78
C PHE A 82 -6.29 4.96 2.82
N GLY A 83 -7.46 4.88 2.20
CA GLY A 83 -8.00 5.95 1.35
C GLY A 83 -8.26 7.24 2.13
N THR A 84 -8.80 7.14 3.34
CA THR A 84 -8.98 8.30 4.24
C THR A 84 -7.65 8.87 4.68
N ILE A 85 -6.68 8.03 5.07
CA ILE A 85 -5.33 8.49 5.44
C ILE A 85 -4.68 9.20 4.24
N TYR A 86 -4.74 8.60 3.06
CA TYR A 86 -4.21 9.17 1.83
C TYR A 86 -4.85 10.52 1.50
N ALA A 87 -6.18 10.62 1.52
CA ALA A 87 -6.89 11.86 1.23
C ALA A 87 -6.56 12.98 2.23
N ASN A 88 -6.45 12.66 3.53
CA ASN A 88 -6.07 13.63 4.56
C ASN A 88 -4.60 14.04 4.49
N ALA A 89 -3.71 13.13 4.08
CA ALA A 89 -2.28 13.44 3.95
C ALA A 89 -1.97 14.18 2.65
N LEU A 90 -2.62 13.83 1.54
CA LEU A 90 -2.30 14.38 0.23
C LEU A 90 -2.58 15.88 0.15
N GLY A 91 -3.73 16.35 0.66
CA GLY A 91 -4.12 17.76 0.58
C GLY A 91 -3.06 18.73 1.14
N PRO A 92 -2.67 18.58 2.42
CA PRO A 92 -1.65 19.42 3.05
C PRO A 92 -0.27 19.29 2.40
N ASN A 93 0.21 18.06 2.17
CA ASN A 93 1.54 17.84 1.59
C ASN A 93 1.65 18.40 0.17
N LEU A 94 0.58 18.29 -0.63
CA LEU A 94 0.56 18.84 -1.98
C LEU A 94 0.49 20.37 -1.96
N ALA A 95 -0.25 20.97 -1.03
CA ALA A 95 -0.29 22.42 -0.86
C ALA A 95 1.09 22.97 -0.44
N ASP A 96 1.77 22.31 0.50
CA ASP A 96 3.10 22.67 0.95
C ASP A 96 4.15 22.53 -0.17
N GLY A 97 4.10 21.43 -0.95
CA GLY A 97 4.97 21.23 -2.10
C GLY A 97 4.76 22.26 -3.21
N ILE A 98 3.50 22.63 -3.50
CA ILE A 98 3.19 23.71 -4.47
C ILE A 98 3.71 25.05 -3.96
N ALA A 99 3.53 25.37 -2.67
CA ALA A 99 4.02 26.62 -2.10
C ALA A 99 5.54 26.74 -2.18
N GLN A 100 6.28 25.65 -1.93
CA GLN A 100 7.74 25.61 -2.08
C GLN A 100 8.16 25.73 -3.55
N ALA A 101 7.47 25.09 -4.48
CA ALA A 101 7.75 25.18 -5.91
C ALA A 101 7.48 26.60 -6.48
N VAL A 102 6.45 27.30 -5.98
CA VAL A 102 6.20 28.72 -6.31
C VAL A 102 7.30 29.62 -5.74
N ALA A 103 7.74 29.38 -4.50
CA ALA A 103 8.86 30.11 -3.91
C ALA A 103 10.18 29.91 -4.66
N ALA A 104 10.35 28.76 -5.33
CA ALA A 104 11.46 28.47 -6.24
C ALA A 104 11.30 29.08 -7.66
N GLY A 105 10.29 29.95 -7.87
CA GLY A 105 10.06 30.66 -9.13
C GLY A 105 9.17 29.93 -10.13
N GLY A 106 8.46 28.87 -9.72
CA GLY A 106 7.49 28.16 -10.56
C GLY A 106 6.16 28.92 -10.73
N ASP A 107 5.58 28.87 -11.94
CA ASP A 107 4.27 29.45 -12.23
C ASP A 107 3.15 28.61 -11.54
N PRO A 108 2.30 29.21 -10.68
CA PRO A 108 1.23 28.51 -9.98
C PRO A 108 0.26 27.77 -10.90
N ALA A 109 0.01 28.29 -12.11
CA ALA A 109 -0.92 27.68 -13.06
C ALA A 109 -0.36 26.40 -13.71
N VAL A 110 0.96 26.33 -13.86
CA VAL A 110 1.68 25.16 -14.39
C VAL A 110 1.79 24.08 -13.32
N LEU A 111 2.09 24.46 -12.08
CA LEU A 111 2.20 23.54 -10.94
C LEU A 111 0.84 22.91 -10.56
N ALA A 112 -0.25 23.68 -10.59
CA ALA A 112 -1.60 23.17 -10.35
C ALA A 112 -2.07 22.17 -11.43
N ARG A 113 -1.53 22.28 -12.64
CA ARG A 113 -1.82 21.35 -13.75
C ARG A 113 -0.90 20.12 -13.69
N ALA A 114 0.33 20.31 -13.23
CA ALA A 114 1.29 19.22 -13.00
C ALA A 114 0.86 18.31 -11.85
N SER A 115 0.33 18.85 -10.75
CA SER A 115 -0.15 18.06 -9.61
C SER A 115 -1.29 17.08 -9.94
N GLN A 116 -1.97 17.26 -11.08
CA GLN A 116 -2.99 16.35 -11.58
C GLN A 116 -2.44 15.25 -12.51
N SER A 117 -1.16 15.27 -12.86
CA SER A 117 -0.55 14.25 -13.73
C SER A 117 0.92 13.95 -13.36
N PRO A 118 1.25 12.69 -12.97
CA PRO A 118 2.62 12.29 -12.60
C PRO A 118 3.67 12.53 -13.69
N GLN A 119 3.22 12.49 -14.95
CA GLN A 119 4.05 12.74 -16.14
C GLN A 119 4.44 14.21 -16.28
N ALA A 120 3.55 15.14 -15.90
CA ALA A 120 3.84 16.57 -15.94
C ALA A 120 4.72 17.01 -14.76
N LEU A 121 4.64 16.32 -13.61
CA LEU A 121 5.58 16.53 -12.49
C LEU A 121 7.02 16.15 -12.87
N HIS A 122 7.21 15.01 -13.54
CA HIS A 122 8.52 14.57 -14.02
C HIS A 122 9.10 15.43 -15.15
N ALA A 123 8.27 16.23 -15.83
CA ALA A 123 8.70 17.14 -16.89
C ALA A 123 9.20 18.50 -16.36
N LEU A 124 9.05 18.77 -15.05
CA LEU A 124 9.54 20.01 -14.42
C LEU A 124 11.06 19.95 -14.19
N PRO A 125 11.78 21.10 -14.26
CA PRO A 125 13.18 21.19 -13.85
C PRO A 125 13.39 20.66 -12.42
N ALA A 126 14.49 19.93 -12.17
CA ALA A 126 14.75 19.23 -10.91
C ALA A 126 14.58 20.11 -9.64
N ALA A 127 14.92 21.40 -9.72
CA ALA A 127 14.75 22.36 -8.62
C ALA A 127 13.28 22.63 -8.21
N GLN A 128 12.31 22.30 -9.07
CA GLN A 128 10.87 22.48 -8.86
C GLN A 128 10.13 21.15 -8.69
N ALA A 129 10.74 20.03 -9.08
CA ALA A 129 10.18 18.69 -8.96
C ALA A 129 10.46 18.05 -7.58
N GLU A 130 11.61 18.33 -6.96
CA GLU A 130 11.95 17.78 -5.64
C GLU A 130 10.97 18.11 -4.51
N PRO A 131 10.40 19.32 -4.40
CA PRO A 131 9.42 19.63 -3.34
C PRO A 131 8.06 18.93 -3.52
N LEU A 132 7.82 18.31 -4.68
CA LEU A 132 6.55 17.70 -5.08
C LEU A 132 6.66 16.16 -5.24
N ALA A 133 7.84 15.58 -5.05
CA ALA A 133 8.13 14.14 -5.13
C ALA A 133 8.16 13.51 -3.74
#